data_AF-A0A0T5ZHX4-F1
#
_entry.id   AF-A0A0T5ZHX4-F1
#
_cell.length_a   1.000
_cell.length_b   1.000
_cell.length_c   1.000
_cell.angle_alpha   90.00
_cell.angle_beta   90.00
_cell.angle_gamma   90.00
#
_symmetry.space_group_name_H-M   'P 1'
#
loop_
_entity.id
_entity.type
_entity.pdbx_description
1 polymer ?
#
loop_
_entity_poly.entity_id
_entity_poly.type
_entity_poly.pdbx_seq_one_letter_code
_entity_poly.pdbx_strand_id
1 'polypeptide(L)' 'MAILKILTYPDPRLKKKSTPVEKIDKEIEKLLDDMAETMYDAPGVGLAAPQVGINLRVIVIDISARQEDSPGLIELINP' A
#
# COMPACT_ATOMS: atom_id res chain seq x y z
N MET A 1 0.94 0.49 14.69
CA MET A 1 1.22 0.20 13.27
C MET A 1 2.63 -0.35 13.19
N ALA A 2 2.96 -1.03 12.09
CA ALA A 2 4.22 -1.70 11.88
C ALA A 2 4.79 -1.41 10.48
N ILE A 3 6.11 -1.22 10.42
CA ILE A 3 6.84 -1.12 9.15
C ILE A 3 6.95 -2.51 8.51
N LEU A 4 6.37 -2.66 7.33
CA LEU A 4 6.39 -3.88 6.54
C LEU A 4 7.64 -3.93 5.65
N LYS A 5 8.15 -5.15 5.41
CA LYS A 5 9.29 -5.32 4.50
C LYS A 5 8.85 -5.11 3.06
N ILE A 6 9.41 -4.08 2.41
CA ILE A 6 9.27 -3.88 0.96
C ILE A 6 10.09 -4.95 0.22
N LEU A 7 9.42 -5.67 -0.67
CA LEU A 7 10.01 -6.62 -1.60
C LEU A 7 10.63 -5.88 -2.77
N THR A 8 11.81 -6.33 -3.17
CA THR A 8 12.54 -5.79 -4.32
C THR A 8 12.59 -6.82 -5.45
N TYR A 9 12.73 -6.34 -6.68
CA TYR A 9 13.00 -7.21 -7.82
C TYR A 9 14.27 -8.04 -7.55
N PRO A 10 14.31 -9.34 -7.90
CA PRO A 10 13.38 -10.10 -8.74
C PRO A 10 12.36 -10.98 -8.00
N ASP A 11 11.89 -10.61 -6.79
CA ASP A 11 10.97 -11.45 -6.01
C ASP A 11 9.74 -11.89 -6.84
N PRO A 12 9.48 -13.21 -7.01
CA PRO A 12 8.41 -13.71 -7.87
C PRO A 12 7.01 -13.33 -7.39
N ARG A 13 6.84 -12.96 -6.11
CA ARG A 13 5.55 -12.49 -5.58
C ARG A 13 5.11 -11.17 -6.21
N LEU A 14 6.06 -10.33 -6.65
CA LEU A 14 5.78 -9.09 -7.37
C LEU A 14 5.14 -9.32 -8.75
N LYS A 15 5.25 -10.55 -9.30
CA LYS A 15 4.61 -10.93 -10.58
C LYS A 15 3.25 -11.59 -10.43
N LYS A 16 2.83 -11.93 -9.19
CA LYS A 16 1.53 -12.57 -8.95
C LYS A 16 0.41 -11.54 -9.09
N LYS A 17 -0.67 -11.93 -9.76
CA LYS A 17 -1.87 -11.09 -9.89
C LYS A 17 -2.57 -10.98 -8.53
N SER A 18 -2.84 -9.75 -8.10
CA SER A 18 -3.61 -9.50 -6.87
C SER A 18 -5.07 -9.88 -7.02
N THR A 19 -5.65 -10.43 -5.96
CA THR A 19 -7.08 -10.75 -5.85
C THR A 19 -7.87 -9.57 -5.29
N PRO A 20 -9.16 -9.43 -5.64
CA PRO A 20 -10.01 -8.41 -5.04
C PRO A 20 -10.17 -8.64 -3.53
N VAL A 21 -10.36 -7.56 -2.79
CA VAL A 21 -10.79 -7.57 -1.39
C VAL A 21 -12.29 -7.83 -1.36
N GLU A 22 -12.72 -8.91 -0.72
CA GLU A 22 -14.15 -9.29 -0.64
C GLU A 22 -14.90 -8.54 0.46
N LYS A 23 -14.20 -8.21 1.55
CA LYS A 23 -14.75 -7.51 2.71
C LYS A 23 -13.71 -6.55 3.26
N ILE A 24 -14.14 -5.33 3.55
CA ILE A 24 -13.33 -4.36 4.30
C ILE A 24 -13.62 -4.62 5.78
N ASP A 25 -12.62 -5.17 6.47
CA ASP A 25 -12.65 -5.44 7.90
C ASP A 25 -11.41 -4.86 8.58
N LYS A 26 -11.27 -5.13 9.87
CA LYS A 26 -10.16 -4.63 10.69
C LYS A 26 -8.78 -5.08 10.19
N GLU A 27 -8.68 -6.20 9.49
CA GLU A 27 -7.41 -6.65 8.92
C GLU A 27 -7.04 -5.82 7.70
N ILE A 28 -8.02 -5.42 6.88
CA ILE A 28 -7.82 -4.52 5.75
C ILE A 28 -7.51 -3.10 6.22
N GLU A 29 -8.23 -2.58 7.21
CA GLU A 29 -7.94 -1.27 7.82
C GLU A 29 -6.50 -1.24 8.37
N LYS A 30 -6.11 -2.27 9.14
CA LYS A 30 -4.75 -2.37 9.65
C LYS A 30 -3.70 -2.46 8.53
N LEU A 31 -3.99 -3.19 7.45
CA LEU A 31 -3.10 -3.27 6.29
C LEU A 31 -2.88 -1.90 5.65
N LEU A 32 -3.92 -1.09 5.52
CA LEU A 32 -3.83 0.27 4.98
C LEU A 32 -2.93 1.13 5.87
N ASP A 33 -3.15 1.10 7.19
CA ASP A 33 -2.34 1.87 8.14
C ASP A 33 -0.86 1.45 8.09
N ASP A 34 -0.58 0.14 8.14
CA ASP A 34 0.79 -0.40 8.09
C ASP A 34 1.46 -0.08 6.74
N MET A 35 0.69 -0.08 5.63
CA MET A 35 1.20 0.32 4.30
C MET A 35 1.49 1.81 4.21
N ALA A 36 0.66 2.68 4.77
CA ALA A 36 0.90 4.11 4.82
C ALA A 36 2.17 4.42 5.63
N GLU A 37 2.32 3.82 6.82
CA GLU A 37 3.51 3.98 7.65
C GLU A 37 4.77 3.51 6.92
N THR A 38 4.71 2.34 6.28
CA THR A 38 5.81 1.78 5.48
C THR A 38 6.18 2.70 4.30
N MET A 39 5.18 3.30 3.65
CA MET A 39 5.40 4.23 2.54
C MET A 39 6.13 5.50 3.02
N TYR A 40 5.74 6.06 4.16
CA TYR A 40 6.39 7.25 4.73
C TYR A 40 7.81 6.96 5.24
N ASP A 41 8.05 5.79 5.82
CA ASP A 41 9.39 5.35 6.26
C ASP A 41 10.34 5.10 5.09
N ALA A 42 9.81 4.66 3.93
CA ALA A 42 10.55 4.42 2.69
C ALA A 42 10.64 5.62 1.72
N PRO A 43 10.51 6.85 2.23
CA PRO A 43 10.08 8.09 1.53
C PRO A 43 9.36 7.94 0.17
N GLY A 44 8.37 7.06 0.09
CA GLY A 44 7.57 6.82 -1.12
C GLY A 44 6.39 7.79 -1.25
N VAL A 45 5.85 7.90 -2.46
CA VAL A 45 4.56 8.61 -2.73
C VAL A 45 3.39 7.65 -2.95
N GLY A 46 3.68 6.34 -2.98
CA GLY A 46 2.66 5.31 -3.13
C GLY A 46 3.25 3.92 -2.86
N LEU A 47 2.40 3.03 -2.35
CA LEU A 47 2.74 1.64 -2.06
C LEU A 47 1.55 0.73 -2.36
N ALA A 48 1.77 -0.33 -3.13
CA ALA A 48 0.78 -1.36 -3.39
C ALA A 48 1.02 -2.59 -2.51
N ALA A 49 -0.05 -3.24 -2.03
CA ALA A 49 0.04 -4.43 -1.16
C ALA A 49 1.00 -5.55 -1.65
N PRO A 50 1.11 -5.88 -2.96
CA PRO A 50 2.08 -6.89 -3.39
C PRO A 50 3.54 -6.52 -3.10
N GLN A 51 3.87 -5.23 -2.98
CA GLN A 51 5.21 -4.78 -2.60
C GLN A 51 5.57 -5.11 -1.15
N VAL A 52 4.59 -5.40 -0.30
CA VAL A 52 4.80 -5.92 1.07
C VAL A 52 4.47 -7.41 1.18
N GLY A 53 4.34 -8.08 0.04
CA GLY A 53 4.12 -9.53 -0.04
C GLY A 53 2.67 -9.97 0.08
N ILE A 54 1.71 -9.04 0.03
CA ILE A 54 0.27 -9.32 0.15
C ILE A 54 -0.41 -9.09 -1.20
N ASN A 55 -0.81 -10.16 -1.90
CA ASN A 55 -1.40 -10.07 -3.23
C ASN A 55 -2.91 -9.72 -3.19
N LEU A 56 -3.25 -8.56 -2.60
CA LEU A 56 -4.60 -7.97 -2.63
C LEU A 56 -4.63 -6.70 -3.49
N ARG A 57 -5.81 -6.33 -4.00
CA ARG A 57 -6.04 -5.07 -4.73
C ARG A 57 -6.19 -3.90 -3.76
N VAL A 58 -5.07 -3.52 -3.13
CA VAL A 58 -4.99 -2.43 -2.16
C VAL A 58 -3.78 -1.56 -2.51
N ILE A 59 -3.99 -0.25 -2.55
CA ILE A 59 -2.97 0.76 -2.86
C ILE A 59 -3.15 1.95 -1.90
N VAL A 60 -2.06 2.47 -1.37
CA VAL A 60 -2.01 3.77 -0.69
C VAL A 60 -1.19 4.75 -1.53
N ILE A 61 -1.60 6.02 -1.59
CA ILE A 61 -0.93 7.09 -2.33
C ILE A 61 -0.97 8.35 -1.48
N ASP A 62 0.16 9.04 -1.36
CA ASP A 62 0.21 10.39 -0.79
C ASP A 62 1.23 11.24 -1.55
N ILE A 63 0.74 12.31 -2.18
CA ILE A 63 1.56 13.26 -2.96
C ILE A 63 1.67 14.63 -2.27
N SER A 64 1.19 14.77 -1.04
CA SER A 64 1.18 16.04 -0.28
C SER A 64 2.56 16.63 -0.05
N ALA A 65 3.59 15.78 0.08
CA ALA A 65 4.98 16.22 0.16
C ALA A 65 5.48 16.92 -1.12
N ARG A 66 4.78 16.78 -2.26
CA ARG A 66 5.15 17.36 -3.55
C ARG A 66 4.13 18.37 -4.09
N GLN A 67 2.95 18.48 -3.48
CA GLN A 67 1.86 19.33 -3.95
C GLN A 67 1.02 19.81 -2.77
N GLU A 68 1.05 21.12 -2.50
CA GLU A 68 0.37 21.75 -1.36
C GLU A 68 -1.16 21.55 -1.38
N ASP A 69 -1.78 21.55 -2.57
CA ASP A 69 -3.23 21.37 -2.74
C ASP A 69 -3.67 19.90 -2.96
N SER A 70 -2.83 18.93 -2.58
CA SER A 70 -3.19 17.51 -2.72
C SER A 70 -4.24 17.08 -1.68
N PRO A 71 -5.04 16.02 -1.95
CA PRO A 71 -6.02 15.50 -1.00
C PRO A 71 -5.42 14.79 0.22
N GLY A 72 -4.08 14.72 0.35
CA GLY A 72 -3.40 13.94 1.40
C GLY A 72 -3.34 12.45 1.06
N LEU A 73 -3.40 11.60 2.10
CA LEU A 73 -3.41 10.15 1.96
C LEU A 73 -4.69 9.68 1.26
N ILE A 74 -4.53 8.94 0.17
CA ILE A 74 -5.59 8.28 -0.60
C ILE A 74 -5.43 6.77 -0.45
N GLU A 75 -6.51 6.12 -0.06
CA GLU A 75 -6.61 4.67 0.06
C GLU A 75 -7.53 4.12 -1.04
N LEU A 76 -7.03 3.15 -1.80
CA LEU A 76 -7.74 2.57 -2.94
C LEU A 76 -7.87 1.06 -2.74
N ILE A 77 -9.12 0.59 -2.72
CA ILE A 77 -9.47 -0.83 -2.61
C ILE A 77 -10.25 -1.24 -3.85
N ASN A 78 -9.85 -2.33 -4.49
CA ASN A 78 -10.43 -2.81 -5.74
C ASN A 78 -10.56 -1.75 -6.87
N PRO A 79 -9.59 -0.82 -7.08
CA PRO A 79 -9.60 0.04 -8.26
C PRO A 79 -9.45 -0.80 -9.53
#